data_AF-A0A354WZ18-F1
#
_entry.id   AF-A0A354WZ18-F1
#
_cell.length_a   1.000
_cell.length_b   1.000
_cell.length_c   1.000
_cell.angle_alpha   90.00
_cell.angle_beta   90.00
_cell.angle_gamma   90.00
#
_symmetry.space_group_name_H-M   'P 1'
#
loop_
_entity.id
_entity.type
_entity.pdbx_description
1 polymer ?
#
loop_
_entity_poly.entity_id
_entity_poly.type
_entity_poly.pdbx_seq_one_letter_code
_entity_poly.pdbx_strand_id
1 'polypeptide(L)'
;MYRGIVLFFIFLGMTLGAHAQENDTAKVEKPAELPVISYSLSPKKYKIADIKVRGVEKTYEDYVLIGFSGLSVGDEITVPGDEITAAVKAFWKHGL
;
A
#
# COMPACT_ATOMS: atom_id res chain seq x y z
N MET A 1 -53.46 24.93 28.13
CA MET A 1 -52.31 25.78 27.73
C MET A 1 -50.94 25.09 27.82
N TYR A 2 -50.87 23.79 28.13
CA TYR A 2 -49.61 23.03 28.32
C TYR A 2 -49.26 22.10 27.14
N ARG A 3 -50.23 21.78 26.26
CA ARG A 3 -50.01 20.84 25.15
C ARG A 3 -48.99 21.34 24.12
N GLY A 4 -48.95 22.65 23.86
CA GLY A 4 -47.95 23.27 22.96
C GLY A 4 -46.56 23.41 23.60
N ILE A 5 -46.49 23.62 24.92
CA ILE A 5 -45.23 23.74 25.67
C ILE A 5 -44.50 22.40 25.73
N VAL A 6 -45.23 21.29 25.88
CA VAL A 6 -44.64 19.94 25.90
C VAL A 6 -44.01 19.57 24.55
N LEU A 7 -44.65 19.93 23.43
CA LEU A 7 -44.10 19.71 22.08
C LEU A 7 -42.83 20.53 21.82
N PHE A 8 -42.76 21.75 22.37
CA PHE A 8 -41.57 22.61 22.28
C PHE A 8 -40.36 22.01 23.02
N PHE A 9 -40.56 21.41 24.20
CA PHE A 9 -39.49 20.74 24.94
C PHE A 9 -39.01 19.43 24.29
N ILE A 10 -39.88 18.72 23.56
CA ILE A 10 -39.50 17.51 22.80
C ILE A 10 -38.62 17.87 21.60
N PHE A 11 -38.91 18.98 20.91
CA PHE A 11 -38.09 19.45 19.78
C PHE A 11 -36.73 20.02 20.22
N LEU A 12 -36.65 20.59 21.42
CA LEU A 12 -35.40 21.15 21.97
C LEU A 12 -34.39 20.06 22.36
N GLY A 13 -34.83 18.83 22.64
CA GLY A 13 -33.96 17.70 22.99
C GLY A 13 -33.15 17.11 21.83
N MET A 14 -33.54 17.38 20.57
CA MET A 14 -32.86 16.84 19.39
C MET A 14 -31.70 17.70 18.88
N THR A 15 -31.52 18.93 19.37
CA THR A 15 -30.49 19.85 18.86
C THR A 15 -29.15 19.77 19.59
N LEU A 16 -29.07 19.08 20.74
CA LEU A 16 -27.84 18.94 21.53
C LEU A 16 -26.95 17.75 21.14
N GLY A 17 -27.35 16.92 20.17
CA GLY A 17 -26.62 15.72 19.75
C GLY A 17 -25.71 15.90 18.54
N ALA A 18 -25.24 17.12 18.24
CA ALA A 18 -24.29 17.36 17.16
C ALA A 18 -22.90 16.80 17.56
N HIS A 19 -22.70 15.49 17.39
CA HIS A 19 -21.37 14.91 17.34
C HIS A 19 -20.66 15.50 16.12
N ALA A 20 -19.80 16.48 16.37
CA ALA A 20 -18.91 17.04 15.37
C ALA A 20 -18.09 15.89 14.77
N GLN A 21 -18.18 15.74 13.47
CA GLN A 21 -17.45 14.75 12.70
C GLN A 21 -15.95 14.84 13.02
N GLU A 22 -15.40 13.78 13.59
CA GLU A 22 -13.96 13.61 13.73
C GLU A 22 -13.39 13.35 12.33
N ASN A 23 -12.48 14.20 11.87
CA ASN A 23 -11.83 14.00 10.58
C ASN A 23 -10.90 12.79 10.70
N ASP A 24 -11.37 11.64 10.21
CA ASP A 24 -10.58 10.41 10.01
C ASP A 24 -9.59 10.62 8.86
N THR A 25 -8.62 11.51 9.07
CA THR A 25 -7.51 11.66 8.14
C THR A 25 -6.42 10.70 8.59
N ALA A 26 -6.35 9.54 7.94
CA ALA A 26 -5.20 8.67 8.05
C ALA A 26 -3.94 9.50 7.89
N LYS A 27 -3.06 9.50 8.91
CA LYS A 27 -1.76 10.15 8.87
C LYS A 27 -0.98 9.53 7.72
N VAL A 28 -0.97 10.18 6.56
CA VAL A 28 -0.18 9.77 5.42
C VAL A 28 1.27 9.96 5.83
N GLU A 29 1.92 8.88 6.26
CA GLU A 29 3.36 8.85 6.42
C GLU A 29 3.96 9.34 5.10
N LYS A 30 4.79 10.39 5.18
CA LYS A 30 5.44 11.02 4.03
C LYS A 30 5.99 9.90 3.12
N PRO A 31 5.60 9.83 1.84
CA PRO A 31 6.13 8.83 0.93
C PRO A 31 7.65 8.91 0.96
N ALA A 32 8.32 7.77 1.15
CA ALA A 32 9.77 7.70 1.01
C ALA A 32 10.16 8.35 -0.32
N GLU A 33 11.25 9.12 -0.34
CA GLU A 33 11.77 9.73 -1.57
C GLU A 33 12.28 8.61 -2.49
N LEU A 34 11.38 8.07 -3.31
CA LEU A 34 11.67 6.99 -4.24
C LEU A 34 12.42 7.54 -5.46
N PRO A 35 13.38 6.78 -6.03
CA PRO A 35 14.05 7.19 -7.25
C PRO A 35 13.04 7.26 -8.41
N VAL A 36 13.17 8.31 -9.24
CA VAL A 36 12.38 8.44 -10.47
C VAL A 36 12.85 7.39 -11.48
N ILE A 37 12.02 6.36 -11.70
CA ILE A 37 12.25 5.34 -12.73
C ILE A 37 11.63 5.85 -14.04
N SER A 38 12.48 6.12 -15.03
CA SER A 38 12.04 6.48 -16.37
C SER A 38 12.52 5.44 -17.38
N TYR A 39 11.60 4.97 -18.22
CA TYR A 39 11.88 4.06 -19.33
C TYR A 39 12.34 4.79 -20.60
N SER A 40 12.36 6.13 -20.58
CA SER A 40 12.85 6.97 -21.68
C SER A 40 14.32 7.35 -21.53
N LEU A 41 14.89 7.15 -20.34
CA LEU A 41 16.28 7.44 -20.00
C LEU A 41 17.13 6.16 -20.04
N SER A 42 18.45 6.33 -20.02
CA SER A 42 19.37 5.20 -19.95
C SER A 42 19.13 4.38 -18.67
N PRO A 43 19.15 3.04 -18.75
CA PRO A 43 19.02 2.19 -17.59
C PRO A 43 20.09 2.47 -16.55
N LYS A 44 19.72 2.42 -15.27
CA LYS A 44 20.63 2.63 -14.14
C LYS A 44 20.88 1.34 -13.41
N LYS A 45 22.11 1.14 -12.93
CA LYS A 45 22.46 0.01 -12.08
C LYS A 45 22.15 0.33 -10.63
N TYR A 46 21.52 -0.61 -9.94
CA TYR A 46 21.21 -0.54 -8.52
C TYR A 46 21.61 -1.84 -7.83
N LYS A 47 21.90 -1.76 -6.53
CA LYS A 47 22.15 -2.92 -5.69
C LYS A 47 20.92 -3.21 -4.83
N ILE A 48 20.49 -4.47 -4.80
CA ILE A 48 19.35 -4.89 -3.98
C ILE A 48 19.79 -4.85 -2.50
N ALA A 49 19.19 -3.94 -1.72
CA ALA A 49 19.49 -3.80 -0.30
C ALA A 49 18.67 -4.74 0.59
N ASP A 50 17.41 -4.99 0.21
CA ASP A 50 16.47 -5.83 0.94
C ASP A 50 15.33 -6.26 0.00
N ILE A 51 14.69 -7.39 0.29
CA ILE A 51 13.53 -7.89 -0.47
C ILE A 51 12.40 -8.18 0.53
N LYS A 52 11.25 -7.52 0.34
CA LYS A 52 10.06 -7.70 1.18
C LYS A 52 8.90 -8.23 0.34
N VAL A 53 8.36 -9.36 0.75
CA VAL A 53 7.16 -9.95 0.15
C VAL A 53 5.93 -9.46 0.93
N ARG A 54 4.86 -9.10 0.23
CA ARG A 54 3.60 -8.60 0.83
C ARG A 54 2.39 -9.10 0.06
N GLY A 55 1.26 -9.31 0.74
CA GLY A 55 -0.02 -9.62 0.10
C GLY A 55 -0.24 -11.10 -0.23
N VAL A 56 0.65 -11.99 0.21
CA VAL A 56 0.63 -13.45 -0.06
C VAL A 56 0.90 -14.29 1.19
N GLU A 57 0.76 -13.69 2.38
CA GLU A 57 1.19 -14.23 3.70
C GLU A 57 0.58 -15.60 4.08
N LYS A 58 -0.45 -16.06 3.37
CA LYS A 58 -1.15 -17.33 3.66
C LYS A 58 -0.91 -18.42 2.63
N THR A 59 -0.28 -18.11 1.50
CA THR A 59 -0.22 -19.02 0.35
C THR A 59 1.19 -19.53 0.12
N TYR A 60 2.19 -18.66 0.25
CA TYR A 60 3.59 -19.00 0.02
C TYR A 60 4.47 -18.35 1.06
N GLU A 61 5.53 -19.08 1.44
CA GLU A 61 6.60 -18.55 2.28
C GLU A 61 7.46 -17.57 1.47
N ASP A 62 7.93 -16.50 2.12
CA ASP A 62 8.69 -15.42 1.47
C ASP A 62 9.92 -15.94 0.71
N TYR A 63 10.67 -16.87 1.31
CA TYR A 63 11.88 -17.42 0.71
C TYR A 63 11.60 -18.22 -0.58
N VAL A 64 10.40 -18.80 -0.72
CA VAL A 64 9.99 -19.54 -1.92
C VAL A 64 9.79 -18.57 -3.07
N LEU A 65 9.09 -17.47 -2.82
CA LEU A 65 8.84 -16.44 -3.82
C LEU A 65 10.13 -15.70 -4.21
N ILE A 66 10.99 -15.40 -3.25
CA ILE A 66 12.31 -14.85 -3.52
C ILE A 66 13.12 -15.84 -4.37
N GLY A 67 13.10 -17.13 -4.03
CA GLY A 67 13.76 -18.19 -4.81
C GLY A 67 13.27 -18.27 -6.26
N PHE A 68 11.95 -18.20 -6.49
CA PHE A 68 11.38 -18.20 -7.84
C PHE A 68 11.70 -16.94 -8.64
N SER A 69 11.84 -15.79 -7.98
CA SER A 69 12.22 -14.55 -8.65
C SER A 69 13.63 -14.61 -9.25
N GLY A 70 14.51 -15.48 -8.70
CA GLY A 70 15.92 -15.52 -9.07
C GLY A 70 16.73 -14.29 -8.62
N LEU A 71 16.13 -13.41 -7.81
CA LEU A 71 16.76 -12.23 -7.24
C LEU A 71 17.22 -12.49 -5.81
N SER A 72 18.37 -11.93 -5.44
CA SER A 72 18.95 -12.02 -4.10
C SER A 72 19.36 -10.66 -3.57
N VAL A 73 19.36 -10.54 -2.23
CA VAL A 73 19.93 -9.36 -1.57
C VAL A 73 21.43 -9.29 -1.88
N GLY A 74 21.88 -8.13 -2.35
CA GLY A 74 23.25 -7.90 -2.78
C GLY A 74 23.48 -7.93 -4.29
N ASP A 75 22.50 -8.39 -5.08
CA ASP A 75 22.63 -8.42 -6.54
C ASP A 75 22.69 -7.01 -7.13
N GLU A 76 23.50 -6.85 -8.18
CA GLU A 76 23.47 -5.66 -9.03
C GLU A 76 22.51 -5.89 -10.20
N ILE A 77 21.45 -5.09 -10.26
CA ILE A 77 20.42 -5.17 -11.30
C ILE A 77 20.34 -3.87 -12.09
N THR A 78 19.88 -3.97 -13.33
CA THR A 78 19.60 -2.81 -14.17
C THR A 78 18.12 -2.45 -14.09
N VAL A 79 17.81 -1.16 -13.84
CA VAL A 79 16.43 -0.65 -13.76
C VAL A 79 16.26 0.54 -14.70
N PRO A 80 15.36 0.45 -15.70
CA PRO A 80 14.65 -0.76 -16.13
C PRO A 80 15.57 -1.79 -16.81
N GLY A 81 15.33 -3.09 -16.62
CA GLY A 81 16.19 -4.17 -17.13
C GLY A 81 15.52 -5.54 -17.22
N ASP A 82 16.29 -6.52 -17.69
CA ASP A 82 15.81 -7.87 -17.99
C ASP A 82 15.60 -8.71 -16.73
N GLU A 83 16.32 -8.43 -15.65
CA GLU A 83 16.33 -9.17 -14.40
C GLU A 83 14.94 -9.17 -13.75
N ILE A 84 14.30 -7.99 -13.69
CA ILE A 84 12.93 -7.84 -13.19
C ILE A 84 11.93 -8.53 -14.11
N THR A 85 12.12 -8.43 -15.43
CA THR A 85 11.25 -9.08 -16.41
C THR A 85 11.35 -10.60 -16.33
N ALA A 86 12.54 -11.13 -16.09
CA ALA A 86 12.78 -12.57 -15.92
C ALA A 86 12.12 -13.09 -14.64
N ALA A 87 12.22 -12.36 -13.53
CA ALA A 87 11.55 -12.70 -12.27
C ALA A 87 10.03 -12.82 -12.46
N VAL A 88 9.40 -11.85 -13.14
CA VAL A 88 7.94 -11.90 -13.44
C VAL A 88 7.59 -13.11 -14.30
N LYS A 89 8.39 -13.40 -15.35
CA LYS A 89 8.17 -14.59 -16.19
C LYS A 89 8.34 -15.89 -15.40
N ALA A 90 9.25 -15.95 -14.44
CA ALA A 90 9.44 -17.12 -13.58
C ALA A 90 8.21 -17.36 -12.71
N PHE A 91 7.63 -16.32 -12.11
CA PHE A 91 6.36 -16.42 -11.38
C PHE A 91 5.24 -17.00 -12.25
N TRP A 92 5.04 -16.48 -13.47
CA TRP A 92 4.02 -17.01 -14.37
C TRP A 92 4.24 -18.47 -14.76
N LYS A 93 5.48 -18.91 -14.93
CA LYS A 93 5.80 -20.34 -15.19
C LYS A 93 5.41 -21.24 -14.02
N HIS A 94 5.42 -20.71 -12.80
CA HIS A 94 5.02 -21.42 -11.60
C HIS A 94 3.53 -21.24 -11.24
N GLY A 95 2.75 -20.56 -12.10
CA GLY A 95 1.32 -20.36 -11.89
C GLY A 95 0.97 -19.33 -10.82
N LEU A 96 1.89 -18.39 -10.56
CA LEU A 96 1.75 -17.27 -9.62
C LEU A 96 1.27 -16.00 -10.31
#